data_AF-S8E6U4-F1
#
_entry.id   AF-S8E6U4-F1
#
_cell.length_a   1.000
_cell.length_b   1.000
_cell.length_c   1.000
_cell.angle_alpha   90.00
_cell.angle_beta   90.00
_cell.angle_gamma   90.00
#
_symmetry.space_group_name_H-M   'P 1'
#
loop_
_entity.id
_entity.type
_entity.pdbx_description
1 polymer ?
#
loop_
_entity_poly.entity_id
_entity_poly.type
_entity_poly.pdbx_seq_one_letter_code
_entity_poly.pdbx_strand_id
1 'polypeptide(L)'
;MATREKDRTLLAVIGDEDTVTGMLLAGIGQVDQRQKRNFLVVDSKTHVSVIESTFEEFTQRKDIAIVLINQHIAEKIRPLVDKYEQAFPALLEIPSKDHPYDPNKDSILKRVQKLFGE
;
A
#
# COMPACT_ATOMS: atom_id res chain seq x y z
N MET A 1 -24.14 -8.47 5.61
CA MET A 1 -22.73 -8.43 5.17
C MET A 1 -22.34 -7.09 4.53
N ALA A 2 -23.22 -6.42 3.77
CA ALA A 2 -22.92 -5.15 3.07
C ALA A 2 -22.70 -3.88 3.93
N THR A 3 -22.97 -3.90 5.23
CA THR A 3 -22.86 -2.71 6.09
C THR A 3 -21.45 -2.41 6.58
N ARG A 4 -20.50 -3.37 6.54
CA ARG A 4 -19.11 -3.14 6.97
C ARG A 4 -18.21 -2.48 5.92
N GLU A 5 -18.66 -2.43 4.66
CA GLU A 5 -17.88 -1.91 3.53
C GLU A 5 -18.07 -0.41 3.31
N LYS A 6 -19.23 0.15 3.73
CA LYS A 6 -19.56 1.56 3.54
C LYS A 6 -18.64 2.54 4.29
N ASP A 7 -17.96 2.10 5.33
CA ASP A 7 -17.12 2.95 6.17
C ASP A 7 -15.67 3.06 5.64
N ARG A 8 -15.32 2.32 4.58
CA ARG A 8 -14.00 2.37 3.94
C ARG A 8 -13.96 3.44 2.86
N THR A 9 -13.55 4.65 3.22
CA THR A 9 -13.52 5.80 2.30
C THR A 9 -12.12 6.32 2.02
N LEU A 10 -11.11 5.86 2.76
CA LEU A 10 -9.76 6.43 2.69
C LEU A 10 -8.82 5.62 1.81
N LEU A 11 -7.94 6.33 1.13
CA LEU A 11 -6.76 5.77 0.50
C LEU A 11 -5.59 5.93 1.46
N ALA A 12 -4.70 4.95 1.53
CA ALA A 12 -3.44 5.07 2.24
C ALA A 12 -2.25 4.86 1.32
N VAL A 13 -1.12 5.52 1.62
CA VAL A 13 0.06 5.51 0.73
C VAL A 13 1.33 5.21 1.50
N ILE A 14 2.12 4.26 1.00
CA ILE A 14 3.48 3.99 1.47
C ILE A 14 4.39 4.20 0.26
N GLY A 15 5.09 5.33 0.24
CA GLY A 15 5.80 5.73 -0.97
C GLY A 15 7.02 6.59 -0.73
N ASP A 16 7.80 6.80 -1.79
CA ASP A 16 8.84 7.82 -1.81
C ASP A 16 8.25 9.24 -1.73
N GLU A 17 9.12 10.23 -1.50
CA GLU A 17 8.72 11.62 -1.31
C GLU A 17 7.92 12.18 -2.50
N ASP A 18 8.36 11.87 -3.72
CA ASP A 18 7.69 12.30 -4.95
C ASP A 18 6.27 11.68 -5.07
N THR A 19 6.14 10.37 -4.81
CA THR A 19 4.84 9.66 -4.87
C THR A 19 3.88 10.18 -3.81
N VAL A 20 4.33 10.28 -2.56
CA VAL A 20 3.48 10.76 -1.45
C VAL A 20 3.05 12.20 -1.69
N THR A 21 3.97 13.06 -2.14
CA THR A 21 3.64 14.46 -2.45
C THR A 21 2.58 14.56 -3.54
N GLY A 22 2.73 13.82 -4.65
CA GLY A 22 1.75 13.81 -5.73
C GLY A 22 0.37 13.34 -5.26
N MET A 23 0.34 12.32 -4.41
CA MET A 23 -0.89 11.79 -3.83
C MET A 23 -1.55 12.78 -2.84
N LEU A 24 -0.76 13.48 -2.02
CA LEU A 24 -1.27 14.53 -1.13
C LEU A 24 -1.87 15.70 -1.92
N LEU A 25 -1.27 16.08 -3.05
CA LEU A 25 -1.82 17.10 -3.96
C LEU A 25 -3.15 16.68 -4.59
N ALA A 26 -3.35 15.37 -4.84
CA ALA A 26 -4.62 14.83 -5.29
C ALA A 26 -5.72 14.85 -4.21
N GLY A 27 -5.39 15.24 -2.97
CA GLY A 27 -6.37 15.44 -1.89
C GLY A 27 -6.68 14.19 -1.07
N ILE A 28 -5.86 13.14 -1.15
CA ILE A 28 -6.12 11.90 -0.39
C ILE A 28 -5.63 11.97 1.06
N GLY A 29 -4.79 12.96 1.39
CA GLY A 29 -4.14 13.08 2.69
C GLY A 29 -5.13 13.36 3.82
N GLN A 30 -5.12 12.52 4.84
CA GLN A 30 -5.95 12.68 6.04
C GLN A 30 -5.12 12.45 7.30
N VAL A 31 -5.33 13.33 8.29
CA VAL A 31 -4.82 13.18 9.65
C VAL A 31 -6.02 13.03 10.58
N ASP A 32 -6.07 11.92 11.32
CA ASP A 32 -7.16 11.69 12.26
C ASP A 32 -7.01 12.51 13.56
N GLN A 33 -8.01 12.43 14.44
CA GLN A 33 -8.00 13.12 15.73
C GLN A 33 -6.87 12.65 16.66
N ARG A 34 -6.28 11.47 16.41
CA ARG A 34 -5.16 10.88 17.14
C ARG A 34 -3.81 11.20 16.48
N GLN A 35 -3.77 12.13 15.53
CA GLN A 35 -2.59 12.51 14.76
C GLN A 35 -2.00 11.36 13.91
N LYS A 36 -2.80 10.32 13.63
CA LYS A 36 -2.42 9.24 12.72
C LYS A 36 -2.68 9.66 11.28
N ARG A 37 -1.65 9.51 10.45
CA ARG A 37 -1.66 9.84 9.04
C ARG A 37 -2.04 8.60 8.24
N ASN A 38 -2.63 8.78 7.06
CA ASN A 38 -2.84 7.70 6.08
C ASN A 38 -1.70 7.63 5.04
N PHE A 39 -0.53 8.18 5.36
CA PHE A 39 0.62 8.10 4.46
C PHE A 39 1.93 7.96 5.24
N LEU A 40 2.89 7.27 4.62
CA LEU A 40 4.26 7.15 5.07
C LEU A 40 5.19 7.51 3.91
N VAL A 41 6.06 8.49 4.16
CA VAL A 41 7.19 8.80 3.28
C VAL A 41 8.34 7.88 3.65
N VAL A 42 8.82 7.12 2.67
CA VAL A 42 9.95 6.20 2.81
C VAL A 42 11.16 6.80 2.13
N ASP A 43 12.19 7.04 2.92
CA ASP A 43 13.50 7.51 2.46
C ASP A 43 14.58 6.42 2.64
N SER A 44 15.83 6.74 2.32
CA SER A 44 16.98 5.84 2.51
C SER A 44 17.33 5.58 3.98
N LYS A 45 16.79 6.39 4.92
CA LYS A 45 17.03 6.27 6.36
C LYS A 45 15.92 5.50 7.07
N THR A 46 14.80 5.27 6.38
CA THR A 46 13.62 4.59 6.91
C THR A 46 13.92 3.11 7.09
N HIS A 47 13.84 2.65 8.33
CA HIS A 47 14.04 1.24 8.67
C HIS A 47 12.91 0.36 8.15
N VAL A 48 13.24 -0.86 7.72
CA VAL A 48 12.27 -1.85 7.23
C VAL A 48 11.17 -2.13 8.26
N SER A 49 11.51 -2.18 9.56
CA SER A 49 10.55 -2.37 10.64
C SER A 49 9.47 -1.28 10.73
N VAL A 50 9.78 -0.06 10.29
CA VAL A 50 8.81 1.04 10.23
C VAL A 50 7.81 0.81 9.08
N ILE A 51 8.31 0.29 7.96
CA ILE A 51 7.49 -0.04 6.78
C ILE A 51 6.55 -1.20 7.13
N GLU A 52 7.06 -2.25 7.78
CA GLU A 52 6.27 -3.40 8.23
C GLU A 52 5.17 -2.98 9.19
N SER A 53 5.51 -2.25 10.26
CA SER A 53 4.52 -1.81 11.26
C SER A 53 3.46 -0.88 10.67
N THR A 54 3.84 0.00 9.74
CA THR A 54 2.89 0.88 9.03
C THR A 54 1.99 0.09 8.09
N PHE A 55 2.52 -0.89 7.37
CA PHE A 55 1.73 -1.76 6.51
C PHE A 55 0.70 -2.55 7.31
N GLU A 56 1.09 -3.11 8.45
CA GLU A 56 0.16 -3.79 9.37
C GLU A 56 -0.91 -2.83 9.91
N GLU A 57 -0.53 -1.60 10.28
CA GLU A 57 -1.48 -0.60 10.73
C GLU A 57 -2.52 -0.25 9.64
N PHE A 58 -2.06 0.01 8.42
CA PHE A 58 -2.94 0.38 7.31
C PHE A 58 -3.86 -0.76 6.88
N THR A 59 -3.38 -2.01 6.93
CA THR A 59 -4.19 -3.18 6.61
C THR A 59 -5.21 -3.54 7.69
N GLN A 60 -4.97 -3.20 8.96
CA GLN A 60 -5.90 -3.43 10.07
C GLN A 60 -6.96 -2.32 10.22
N ARG A 61 -6.71 -1.13 9.66
CA ARG A 61 -7.62 0.01 9.71
C ARG A 61 -8.89 -0.25 8.89
N LYS A 62 -10.05 0.02 9.51
CA LYS A 62 -11.38 -0.25 8.94
C LYS A 62 -11.91 0.88 8.06
N ASP A 63 -11.27 2.04 8.11
CA ASP A 63 -11.61 3.24 7.32
C ASP A 63 -10.83 3.31 6.00
N ILE A 64 -9.80 2.48 5.82
CA ILE A 64 -9.00 2.40 4.58
C ILE A 64 -9.65 1.41 3.61
N ALA A 65 -9.84 1.86 2.38
CA ALA A 65 -10.33 1.06 1.25
C ALA A 65 -9.18 0.47 0.42
N ILE A 66 -8.16 1.28 0.13
CA ILE A 66 -7.03 0.90 -0.74
C ILE A 66 -5.72 1.36 -0.09
N VAL A 67 -4.71 0.50 -0.11
CA VAL A 67 -3.33 0.82 0.25
C VAL A 67 -2.52 0.83 -1.04
N LEU A 68 -1.99 2.00 -1.39
CA LEU A 68 -1.02 2.17 -2.47
C LEU A 68 0.38 2.01 -1.87
N ILE A 69 1.23 1.20 -2.49
CA ILE A 69 2.62 1.05 -2.10
C ILE A 69 3.51 1.10 -3.34
N ASN A 70 4.64 1.81 -3.30
CA ASN A 70 5.57 1.69 -4.42
C ASN A 70 6.13 0.27 -4.49
N GLN A 71 6.20 -0.32 -5.68
CA GLN A 71 6.66 -1.69 -5.88
C GLN A 71 8.07 -1.95 -5.28
N HIS A 72 8.99 -0.99 -5.44
CA HIS A 72 10.35 -1.11 -4.91
C HIS A 72 10.39 -1.10 -3.35
N ILE A 73 9.38 -0.52 -2.70
CA ILE A 73 9.21 -0.53 -1.24
C ILE A 73 8.55 -1.84 -0.81
N ALA A 74 7.54 -2.30 -1.55
CA ALA A 74 6.88 -3.58 -1.31
C ALA A 74 7.88 -4.74 -1.33
N GLU A 75 8.91 -4.67 -2.19
CA GLU A 75 9.98 -5.67 -2.24
C GLU A 75 10.74 -5.81 -0.91
N LYS A 76 10.91 -4.72 -0.15
CA LYS A 76 11.59 -4.76 1.16
C LYS A 76 10.80 -5.56 2.20
N ILE A 77 9.49 -5.68 2.03
CA ILE A 77 8.56 -6.37 2.93
C ILE A 77 7.79 -7.48 2.20
N ARG A 78 8.38 -8.05 1.13
CA ARG A 78 7.73 -9.03 0.25
C ARG A 78 7.05 -10.18 0.99
N PRO A 79 7.64 -10.77 2.06
CA PRO A 79 6.97 -11.85 2.81
C PRO A 79 5.64 -11.43 3.43
N LEU A 80 5.51 -10.18 3.86
CA LEU A 80 4.30 -9.64 4.48
C LEU A 80 3.23 -9.33 3.44
N VAL A 81 3.65 -8.76 2.30
CA VAL A 81 2.79 -8.48 1.14
C VAL A 81 2.21 -9.75 0.55
N ASP A 82 3.03 -10.78 0.32
CA ASP A 82 2.58 -12.05 -0.25
C ASP A 82 1.62 -12.82 0.66
N LYS A 83 1.82 -12.70 1.99
CA LYS A 83 0.94 -13.28 3.00
C LYS A 83 -0.40 -12.55 3.12
N TYR A 84 -0.51 -11.34 2.58
CA TYR A 84 -1.75 -10.57 2.60
C TYR A 84 -2.74 -11.12 1.56
N GLU A 85 -3.79 -11.77 2.04
CA GLU A 85 -4.83 -12.41 1.21
C GLU A 85 -6.23 -11.82 1.46
N GLN A 86 -6.33 -10.81 2.34
CA GLN A 86 -7.62 -10.19 2.65
C GLN A 86 -8.11 -9.35 1.46
N ALA A 87 -9.42 -9.35 1.24
CA ALA A 87 -10.03 -8.54 0.18
C ALA A 87 -9.98 -7.03 0.47
N PHE A 88 -9.95 -6.64 1.76
CA PHE A 88 -9.93 -5.23 2.16
C PHE A 88 -8.99 -4.96 3.35
N PRO A 89 -8.24 -3.85 3.31
CA PRO A 89 -8.10 -2.93 2.16
C PRO A 89 -7.41 -3.57 0.94
N ALA A 90 -7.79 -3.13 -0.26
CA ALA A 90 -7.15 -3.58 -1.49
C ALA A 90 -5.71 -3.09 -1.54
N LEU A 91 -4.75 -3.98 -1.80
CA LEU A 91 -3.34 -3.63 -1.93
C LEU A 91 -2.99 -3.42 -3.41
N LEU A 92 -2.41 -2.27 -3.74
CA LEU A 92 -1.98 -1.95 -5.10
C LEU A 92 -0.52 -1.51 -5.13
N GLU A 93 0.30 -2.23 -5.88
CA GLU A 93 1.69 -1.86 -6.16
C GLU A 93 1.75 -0.87 -7.32
N ILE A 94 2.35 0.30 -7.10
CA ILE A 94 2.51 1.34 -8.12
C ILE A 94 4.00 1.58 -8.45
N PRO A 95 4.33 2.00 -9.67
CA PRO A 95 5.69 2.45 -9.98
C PRO A 95 6.05 3.69 -9.15
N SER A 96 7.33 4.04 -9.15
CA SER A 96 7.77 5.35 -8.69
C SER A 96 8.53 6.08 -9.79
N LYS A 97 8.88 7.34 -9.55
CA LYS A 97 9.55 8.19 -10.54
C LYS A 97 10.85 7.58 -11.07
N ASP A 98 11.66 7.02 -10.17
CA ASP A 98 12.97 6.44 -10.49
C ASP A 98 12.92 4.93 -10.74
N HIS A 99 11.85 4.27 -10.29
CA HIS A 99 11.71 2.82 -10.34
C HIS A 99 10.49 2.42 -11.20
N PRO A 100 10.70 2.05 -12.47
CA PRO A 100 9.62 1.61 -13.34
C PRO A 100 9.01 0.30 -12.82
N TYR A 101 7.75 0.06 -13.20
CA TYR A 101 7.01 -1.13 -12.82
C TYR A 101 7.54 -2.39 -13.53
N ASP A 102 7.82 -3.44 -12.76
CA ASP A 102 8.20 -4.77 -13.24
C ASP A 102 7.04 -5.75 -13.00
N PRO A 103 6.36 -6.22 -14.07
CA PRO A 103 5.26 -7.18 -13.98
C PRO A 103 5.63 -8.50 -13.28
N ASN A 104 6.90 -8.90 -13.35
CA ASN A 104 7.36 -10.18 -12.79
C ASN A 104 7.48 -10.14 -11.26
N LYS A 105 7.38 -8.96 -10.64
CA LYS A 105 7.51 -8.79 -9.19
C LYS A 105 6.18 -8.60 -8.48
N ASP A 106 5.11 -8.36 -9.23
CA ASP A 106 3.78 -8.12 -8.68
C ASP A 106 3.09 -9.43 -8.26
N SER A 107 2.66 -9.48 -7.00
CA SER A 107 2.03 -10.65 -6.38
C SER A 107 0.67 -10.98 -7.01
N ILE A 108 -0.08 -9.99 -7.51
CA ILE A 108 -1.37 -10.18 -8.16
C ILE A 108 -1.17 -10.79 -9.55
N LEU A 109 -0.26 -10.24 -10.36
CA LEU A 109 0.03 -10.78 -11.69
C LEU A 109 0.56 -12.22 -11.63
N LYS A 110 1.41 -12.55 -10.65
CA LYS A 110 1.84 -13.94 -10.41
C LYS A 110 0.67 -14.87 -10.11
N ARG A 111 -0.31 -14.43 -9.32
CA ARG A 111 -1.53 -15.23 -9.04
C ARG A 111 -2.37 -15.41 -10.30
N VAL A 112 -2.50 -14.37 -11.11
CA VAL A 112 -3.21 -14.41 -12.39
C VAL A 112 -2.51 -15.37 -13.36
N GLN A 113 -1.20 -15.27 -13.55
CA GLN A 113 -0.42 -16.18 -14.41
C GLN A 113 -0.56 -17.65 -13.99
N LYS A 114 -0.47 -17.94 -12.67
CA LYS A 114 -0.72 -19.29 -12.14
C LYS A 114 -2.13 -19.81 -12.42
N LEU A 115 -3.14 -18.94 -12.39
CA LEU A 115 -4.53 -19.32 -12.72
C LEU A 115 -4.71 -19.57 -14.23
N PHE A 116 -3.94 -18.87 -15.07
CA PHE A 116 -3.96 -19.04 -16.52
C PHE A 116 -3.02 -20.15 -17.05
N GLY A 117 -2.28 -20.82 -16.16
CA GLY A 117 -1.56 -22.06 -16.48
C GLY A 117 -0.19 -21.89 -17.11
N GLU A 118 0.50 -20.78 -16.85
CA GLU A 118 1.96 -20.67 -17.03
C GLU A 118 2.70 -20.84 -15.70
#